data_AF-A0AAV3R6F8-F1
#
_entry.id   AF-A0AAV3R6F8-F1
#
_cell.length_a   1.000
_cell.length_b   1.000
_cell.length_c   1.000
_cell.angle_alpha   90.00
_cell.angle_beta   90.00
_cell.angle_gamma   90.00
#
_symmetry.space_group_name_H-M   'P 1'
#
loop_
_entity.id
_entity.type
_entity.pdbx_description
1 polymer ?
#
loop_
_entity_poly.entity_id
_entity_poly.type
_entity_poly.pdbx_seq_one_letter_code
_entity_poly.pdbx_strand_id
1 'polypeptide(L)'
;MATAVSAAVSLPSSKSSSLSTRTSSIISTERLNFTKVPFFYKNESNVVKLVSIRAQVTTEAPAKVEKISKKQEEGVIVNKYKPKDPYTGRCLLNTKITGDDAPGETWHMVFSTEGEIPYREGQSIGVIPDGIDKNGKPHKLRLYSIASSAIGDFGDSKTVSLCVKRLVYTNDQGEIVKGVCSNFLCDLKPGSEVKITGPVGKEMLMPKDPNATVIMLGTGTGIAPFRSFLWKMFFEKHDDYKVQNLSLIMHRLSYVLYNVDYRMSLQISKSIV
;
A
#
# COMPACT_ATOMS: atom_id res chain seq x y z
N MET A 1 36.95 -15.42 67.84
CA MET A 1 37.54 -16.38 66.89
C MET A 1 36.73 -16.34 65.60
N ALA A 2 36.98 -15.34 64.77
CA ALA A 2 36.43 -15.20 63.42
C ALA A 2 37.34 -14.20 62.69
N THR A 3 38.36 -14.72 62.03
CA THR A 3 39.34 -13.96 61.26
C THR A 3 39.06 -14.18 59.79
N ALA A 4 38.51 -13.16 59.13
CA ALA A 4 38.60 -13.01 57.68
C ALA A 4 40.01 -12.50 57.34
N VAL A 5 40.68 -13.15 56.38
CA VAL A 5 41.93 -12.66 55.81
C VAL A 5 41.87 -12.86 54.30
N SER A 6 41.90 -11.75 53.58
CA SER A 6 42.10 -11.65 52.13
C SER A 6 43.58 -11.80 51.76
N ALA A 7 43.88 -12.35 50.59
CA ALA A 7 45.10 -12.05 49.85
C ALA A 7 44.87 -12.18 48.34
N ALA A 8 45.31 -11.17 47.59
CA ALA A 8 45.25 -11.02 46.13
C ALA A 8 46.66 -11.12 45.54
N VAL A 9 46.79 -11.53 44.27
CA VAL A 9 47.97 -11.23 43.41
C VAL A 9 47.52 -10.97 41.97
N SER A 10 48.18 -10.00 41.35
CA SER A 10 47.80 -9.17 40.19
C SER A 10 48.50 -9.50 38.86
N LEU A 11 47.95 -8.91 37.78
CA LEU A 11 48.42 -8.75 36.38
C LEU A 11 49.82 -8.09 36.20
N PRO A 12 50.35 -8.02 34.96
CA PRO A 12 50.41 -6.71 34.26
C PRO A 12 50.02 -6.76 32.74
N SER A 13 49.12 -5.87 32.25
CA SER A 13 49.37 -4.63 31.44
C SER A 13 49.67 -4.88 29.94
N SER A 14 49.17 -4.19 28.89
CA SER A 14 48.59 -2.84 28.69
C SER A 14 48.01 -2.65 27.26
N LYS A 15 47.00 -1.74 27.13
CA LYS A 15 46.70 -0.70 26.08
C LYS A 15 46.62 -1.12 24.57
N SER A 16 45.81 -0.55 23.66
CA SER A 16 44.69 0.42 23.61
C SER A 16 44.20 0.52 22.14
N SER A 17 42.89 0.83 21.96
CA SER A 17 42.21 1.61 20.89
C SER A 17 42.02 1.15 19.42
N SER A 18 40.74 1.30 19.02
CA SER A 18 40.14 1.86 17.77
C SER A 18 39.91 1.04 16.49
N LEU A 19 38.61 0.93 16.17
CA LEU A 19 37.89 1.16 14.89
C LEU A 19 38.64 0.97 13.55
N SER A 20 38.05 0.20 12.62
CA SER A 20 38.36 0.34 11.18
C SER A 20 37.12 0.17 10.30
N THR A 21 36.91 1.20 9.48
CA THR A 21 35.94 1.30 8.39
C THR A 21 36.61 0.88 7.08
N ARG A 22 35.81 0.27 6.18
CA ARG A 22 35.98 0.05 4.73
C ARG A 22 37.04 0.93 4.03
N THR A 23 37.65 0.43 2.93
CA THR A 23 37.25 0.71 1.51
C THR A 23 38.20 0.04 0.47
N SER A 24 37.59 -0.66 -0.50
CA SER A 24 37.89 -0.97 -1.93
C SER A 24 39.30 -1.00 -2.57
N SER A 25 39.52 -1.97 -3.48
CA SER A 25 39.84 -1.80 -4.94
C SER A 25 40.08 -3.21 -5.58
N ILE A 26 39.31 -3.66 -6.59
CA ILE A 26 39.39 -3.48 -8.06
C ILE A 26 40.42 -4.42 -8.77
N ILE A 27 39.86 -5.37 -9.54
CA ILE A 27 40.26 -6.00 -10.83
C ILE A 27 41.53 -6.87 -10.91
N SER A 28 41.37 -8.16 -11.26
CA SER A 28 41.85 -8.75 -12.54
C SER A 28 41.56 -10.26 -12.66
N THR A 29 40.89 -10.62 -13.75
CA THR A 29 40.71 -11.95 -14.33
C THR A 29 41.99 -12.50 -14.95
N GLU A 30 42.28 -13.81 -14.81
CA GLU A 30 42.50 -14.73 -15.95
C GLU A 30 42.80 -16.20 -15.53
N ARG A 31 42.20 -17.13 -16.30
CA ARG A 31 42.63 -18.48 -16.73
C ARG A 31 42.69 -19.69 -15.78
N LEU A 32 41.59 -20.45 -15.82
CA LEU A 32 41.44 -21.89 -16.15
C LEU A 32 42.71 -22.77 -16.31
N ASN A 33 42.76 -23.96 -15.68
CA ASN A 33 42.41 -25.24 -16.34
C ASN A 33 42.58 -26.50 -15.47
N PHE A 34 41.71 -27.49 -15.75
CA PHE A 34 41.59 -28.82 -15.16
C PHE A 34 42.73 -29.78 -15.55
N THR A 35 43.06 -30.71 -14.64
CA THR A 35 43.58 -32.04 -14.99
C THR A 35 42.97 -33.12 -14.08
N LYS A 36 42.15 -34.00 -14.68
CA LYS A 36 41.99 -35.41 -14.24
C LYS A 36 43.30 -36.13 -14.61
N VAL A 37 43.81 -37.18 -13.98
CA VAL A 37 43.28 -38.56 -13.70
C VAL A 37 44.37 -39.30 -12.84
N PRO A 38 44.40 -40.64 -12.63
CA PRO A 38 43.49 -41.62 -12.01
C PRO A 38 44.10 -42.42 -10.80
N PHE A 39 43.22 -43.13 -10.07
CA PHE A 39 43.36 -44.44 -9.38
C PHE A 39 44.71 -45.06 -9.00
N PHE A 40 44.81 -45.57 -7.75
CA PHE A 40 45.36 -46.91 -7.43
C PHE A 40 44.68 -47.54 -6.19
N TYR A 41 44.49 -48.86 -6.27
CA TYR A 41 43.80 -49.79 -5.35
C TYR A 41 44.60 -50.11 -4.06
N LYS A 42 43.91 -50.43 -2.95
CA LYS A 42 43.98 -51.75 -2.29
C LYS A 42 42.99 -51.93 -1.12
N ASN A 43 42.53 -53.18 -1.00
CA ASN A 43 41.59 -53.82 -0.09
C ASN A 43 41.64 -53.40 1.39
N GLU A 44 40.47 -53.35 2.05
CA GLU A 44 40.11 -54.33 3.09
C GLU A 44 38.65 -54.23 3.53
N SER A 45 38.13 -55.37 3.97
CA SER A 45 36.76 -55.67 4.36
C SER A 45 36.26 -54.81 5.52
N ASN A 46 35.22 -54.01 5.29
CA ASN A 46 34.29 -53.55 6.33
C ASN A 46 32.92 -53.26 5.70
N VAL A 47 31.87 -53.75 6.34
CA VAL A 47 30.48 -53.52 5.93
C VAL A 47 30.15 -52.04 6.15
N VAL A 48 30.26 -51.24 5.08
CA VAL A 48 29.82 -49.85 5.09
C VAL A 48 28.38 -49.79 4.61
N LYS A 49 27.45 -49.50 5.54
CA LYS A 49 26.06 -49.19 5.20
C LYS A 49 26.06 -47.86 4.44
N LEU A 50 25.89 -47.94 3.11
CA LEU A 50 25.86 -46.77 2.24
C LEU A 50 24.59 -45.96 2.51
N VAL A 51 24.71 -44.91 3.34
CA VAL A 51 23.65 -43.90 3.48
C VAL A 51 23.88 -42.87 2.39
N SER A 52 22.95 -42.78 1.44
CA SER A 52 22.94 -41.70 0.45
C SER A 52 22.56 -40.40 1.16
N ILE A 53 23.55 -39.57 1.47
CA ILE A 53 23.31 -38.19 1.87
C ILE A 53 23.09 -37.40 0.58
N ARG A 54 21.82 -37.18 0.22
CA ARG A 54 21.47 -36.17 -0.78
C ARG A 54 21.68 -34.79 -0.16
N ALA A 55 22.84 -34.19 -0.43
CA ALA A 55 23.01 -32.77 -0.23
C ALA A 55 22.14 -32.03 -1.27
N GLN A 56 21.03 -31.43 -0.83
CA GLN A 56 20.31 -30.47 -1.64
C GLN A 56 21.13 -29.19 -1.66
N VAL A 57 21.83 -28.94 -2.76
CA VAL A 57 22.36 -27.61 -3.05
C VAL A 57 21.16 -26.76 -3.46
N THR A 58 20.61 -26.01 -2.52
CA THR A 58 19.71 -24.90 -2.84
C THR A 58 20.54 -23.82 -3.51
N THR A 59 20.52 -23.78 -4.84
CA THR A 59 20.99 -22.63 -5.59
C THR A 59 20.01 -21.48 -5.32
N GLU A 60 20.38 -20.53 -4.47
CA GLU A 60 19.69 -19.24 -4.44
C GLU A 60 19.81 -18.63 -5.84
N ALA A 61 18.66 -18.49 -6.51
CA ALA A 61 18.59 -17.79 -7.77
C ALA A 61 19.14 -16.37 -7.55
N PRO A 62 19.98 -15.85 -8.47
CA PRO A 62 20.56 -14.52 -8.29
C PRO A 62 19.45 -13.51 -8.10
N ALA A 63 19.41 -12.88 -6.91
CA ALA A 63 18.44 -11.88 -6.57
C ALA A 63 18.48 -10.79 -7.64
N LYS A 64 17.38 -10.70 -8.40
CA LYS A 64 17.15 -9.59 -9.33
C LYS A 64 17.33 -8.32 -8.50
N VAL A 65 18.12 -7.35 -8.98
CA VAL A 65 18.34 -6.08 -8.29
C VAL A 65 16.99 -5.40 -8.12
N GLU A 66 16.35 -5.61 -6.97
CA GLU A 66 15.05 -5.05 -6.66
C GLU A 66 15.28 -3.59 -6.29
N LYS A 67 14.56 -2.71 -6.99
CA LYS A 67 14.52 -1.29 -6.67
C LYS A 67 13.91 -1.18 -5.27
N ILE A 68 14.73 -0.88 -4.25
CA ILE A 68 14.26 -0.71 -2.87
C ILE A 68 13.26 0.45 -2.86
N SER A 69 11.97 0.12 -2.83
CA SER A 69 10.93 1.13 -2.76
C SER A 69 10.84 1.69 -1.35
N LYS A 70 10.79 3.02 -1.25
CA LYS A 70 10.51 3.74 0.00
C LYS A 70 9.02 3.68 0.39
N LYS A 71 8.17 3.07 -0.44
CA LYS A 71 6.72 2.97 -0.24
C LYS A 71 6.31 1.60 0.31
N GLN A 72 5.15 1.50 0.94
CA GLN A 72 4.55 0.28 1.49
C GLN A 72 4.06 -0.66 0.37
N GLU A 73 5.00 -1.18 -0.43
CA GLU A 73 4.73 -2.07 -1.58
C GLU A 73 4.65 -3.55 -1.21
N GLU A 74 5.07 -3.91 0.00
CA GLU A 74 5.11 -5.30 0.46
C GLU A 74 3.69 -5.84 0.65
N GLY A 75 3.36 -6.93 -0.04
CA GLY A 75 2.02 -7.53 -0.02
C GLY A 75 0.95 -6.73 -0.78
N VAL A 76 1.32 -5.74 -1.61
CA VAL A 76 0.33 -4.98 -2.40
C VAL A 76 -0.22 -5.83 -3.55
N ILE A 77 -1.52 -6.10 -3.48
CA ILE A 77 -2.27 -6.83 -4.50
C ILE A 77 -2.79 -5.85 -5.55
N VAL A 78 -2.66 -6.23 -6.83
CA VAL A 78 -3.20 -5.47 -7.96
C VAL A 78 -3.91 -6.41 -8.94
N ASN A 79 -4.97 -5.91 -9.57
CA ASN A 79 -5.73 -6.60 -10.62
C ASN A 79 -6.28 -7.98 -10.21
N LYS A 80 -6.74 -8.14 -8.96
CA LYS A 80 -7.42 -9.37 -8.50
C LYS A 80 -8.69 -9.59 -9.33
N TYR A 81 -9.54 -8.57 -9.43
CA TYR A 81 -10.75 -8.58 -10.26
C TYR A 81 -10.53 -7.84 -11.57
N LYS A 82 -10.81 -8.51 -12.69
CA LYS A 82 -10.63 -7.98 -14.05
C LYS A 82 -11.98 -7.56 -14.62
N PRO A 83 -12.02 -6.72 -15.66
CA PRO A 83 -13.30 -6.27 -16.24
C PRO A 83 -14.16 -7.39 -16.84
N LYS A 84 -13.54 -8.53 -17.16
CA LYS A 84 -14.25 -9.73 -17.63
C LYS A 84 -14.96 -10.49 -16.52
N ASP A 85 -14.45 -10.37 -15.29
CA ASP A 85 -14.93 -11.07 -14.10
C ASP A 85 -14.81 -10.11 -12.89
N PRO A 86 -15.69 -9.08 -12.83
CA PRO A 86 -15.67 -8.09 -11.76
C PRO A 86 -16.26 -8.68 -10.48
N TYR A 87 -15.83 -8.15 -9.34
CA TYR A 87 -16.49 -8.41 -8.06
C TYR A 87 -17.83 -7.66 -8.00
N THR A 88 -18.89 -8.33 -7.57
CA THR A 88 -20.20 -7.69 -7.33
C THR A 88 -20.29 -7.27 -5.88
N GLY A 89 -20.10 -5.98 -5.62
CA GLY A 89 -20.30 -5.37 -4.31
C GLY A 89 -21.71 -4.82 -4.14
N ARG A 90 -22.05 -4.38 -2.92
CA ARG A 90 -23.35 -3.79 -2.60
C ARG A 90 -23.20 -2.40 -2.00
N CYS A 91 -23.97 -1.43 -2.49
CA CYS A 91 -24.01 -0.09 -1.91
C CYS A 91 -24.63 -0.15 -0.50
N LEU A 92 -23.88 0.31 0.50
CA LEU A 92 -24.35 0.42 1.88
C LEU A 92 -24.82 1.83 2.20
N LEU A 93 -24.05 2.82 1.76
CA LEU A 93 -24.29 4.24 1.99
C LEU A 93 -23.99 5.02 0.72
N ASN A 94 -24.79 6.04 0.44
CA ASN A 94 -24.50 7.04 -0.59
C ASN A 94 -25.04 8.40 -0.12
N THR A 95 -24.14 9.35 0.12
CA THR A 95 -24.47 10.64 0.76
C THR A 95 -23.76 11.79 0.07
N LYS A 96 -24.53 12.85 -0.24
CA LYS A 96 -23.96 14.10 -0.78
C LYS A 96 -23.18 14.81 0.32
N ILE A 97 -21.90 15.10 0.05
CA ILE A 97 -20.98 15.76 1.01
C ILE A 97 -20.73 17.24 0.70
N THR A 98 -21.21 17.72 -0.45
CA THR A 98 -21.19 19.14 -0.81
C THR A 98 -22.48 19.83 -0.41
N GLY A 99 -22.39 21.07 0.05
CA GLY A 99 -23.54 21.95 0.28
C GLY A 99 -24.31 22.27 -1.01
N ASP A 100 -25.54 22.76 -0.85
CA ASP A 100 -26.43 23.08 -1.97
C ASP A 100 -25.94 24.29 -2.81
N ASP A 101 -25.06 25.10 -2.23
CA ASP A 101 -24.40 26.24 -2.87
C ASP A 101 -23.20 25.85 -3.75
N ALA A 102 -22.81 24.57 -3.76
CA ALA A 102 -21.68 24.11 -4.54
C ALA A 102 -21.97 24.06 -6.06
N PRO A 103 -20.98 24.42 -6.92
CA PRO A 103 -21.14 24.41 -8.38
C PRO A 103 -21.30 23.00 -8.97
N GLY A 104 -21.21 21.97 -8.14
CA GLY A 104 -21.55 20.62 -8.50
C GLY A 104 -21.52 19.70 -7.30
N GLU A 105 -22.15 18.55 -7.46
CA GLU A 105 -22.33 17.60 -6.37
C GLU A 105 -21.12 16.68 -6.23
N THR A 106 -20.68 16.46 -5.00
CA THR A 106 -19.77 15.37 -4.67
C THR A 106 -20.41 14.49 -3.61
N TRP A 107 -20.26 13.18 -3.79
CA TRP A 107 -20.90 12.14 -3.01
C TRP A 107 -19.84 11.24 -2.38
N HIS A 108 -20.06 10.89 -1.12
CA HIS A 108 -19.36 9.81 -0.42
C HIS A 108 -20.23 8.57 -0.47
N MET A 109 -19.66 7.46 -0.89
CA MET A 109 -20.37 6.19 -1.02
C MET A 109 -19.52 5.06 -0.46
N VAL A 110 -20.19 4.09 0.16
CA VAL A 110 -19.56 2.92 0.79
C VAL A 110 -20.15 1.66 0.18
N PHE A 111 -19.28 0.75 -0.24
CA PHE A 111 -19.63 -0.54 -0.80
C PHE A 111 -19.14 -1.67 0.09
N SER A 112 -19.97 -2.71 0.24
CA SER A 112 -19.54 -3.96 0.84
C SER A 112 -18.63 -4.73 -0.11
N THR A 113 -17.55 -5.27 0.43
CA THR A 113 -16.55 -6.09 -0.27
C THR A 113 -16.35 -7.45 0.39
N GLU A 114 -16.94 -7.69 1.56
CA GLU A 114 -16.81 -8.94 2.32
C GLU A 114 -15.35 -9.37 2.62
N GLY A 115 -14.38 -8.45 2.47
CA GLY A 115 -12.95 -8.72 2.59
C GLY A 115 -12.31 -9.27 1.31
N GLU A 116 -13.07 -9.39 0.22
CA GLU A 116 -12.60 -9.94 -1.04
C GLU A 116 -11.72 -8.97 -1.84
N ILE A 117 -11.77 -7.68 -1.55
CA ILE A 117 -10.96 -6.66 -2.22
C ILE A 117 -9.84 -6.21 -1.26
N PRO A 118 -8.66 -6.85 -1.26
CA PRO A 118 -7.55 -6.51 -0.36
C PRO A 118 -6.78 -5.31 -0.90
N TYR A 119 -7.39 -4.12 -0.81
CA TYR A 119 -6.75 -2.87 -1.21
C TYR A 119 -5.91 -2.28 -0.06
N ARG A 120 -5.01 -1.36 -0.41
CA ARG A 120 -4.28 -0.53 0.54
C ARG A 120 -4.41 0.95 0.22
N GLU A 121 -3.95 1.78 1.16
CA GLU A 121 -4.02 3.23 1.05
C GLU A 121 -3.37 3.73 -0.24
N GLY A 122 -4.08 4.60 -0.96
CA GLY A 122 -3.62 5.20 -2.21
C GLY A 122 -3.84 4.35 -3.47
N GLN A 123 -4.45 3.17 -3.35
CA GLN A 123 -4.92 2.43 -4.52
C GLN A 123 -6.25 2.98 -5.07
N SER A 124 -6.60 2.49 -6.25
CA SER A 124 -7.87 2.78 -6.92
C SER A 124 -8.64 1.49 -7.19
N ILE A 125 -9.95 1.60 -7.34
CA ILE A 125 -10.80 0.54 -7.88
C ILE A 125 -11.44 1.02 -9.19
N GLY A 126 -11.71 0.09 -10.10
CA GLY A 126 -12.46 0.39 -11.31
C GLY A 126 -13.93 0.02 -11.13
N VAL A 127 -14.83 0.92 -11.50
CA VAL A 127 -16.28 0.66 -11.50
C VAL A 127 -16.77 0.52 -12.93
N ILE A 128 -17.55 -0.53 -13.18
CA ILE A 128 -18.28 -0.74 -14.43
C ILE A 128 -19.73 -0.34 -14.19
N PRO A 129 -20.21 0.77 -14.77
CA PRO A 129 -21.60 1.16 -14.59
C PRO A 129 -22.52 0.21 -15.36
N ASP A 130 -23.74 0.03 -14.84
CA ASP A 130 -24.75 -0.77 -15.53
C ASP A 130 -25.23 -0.10 -16.82
N GLY A 131 -25.79 -0.91 -17.70
CA GLY A 131 -26.25 -0.50 -19.03
C GLY A 131 -25.29 -0.88 -20.15
N ILE A 132 -25.62 -0.39 -21.35
CA ILE A 132 -24.92 -0.68 -22.59
C ILE A 132 -24.53 0.63 -23.28
N ASP A 133 -23.40 0.60 -23.98
CA ASP A 133 -23.00 1.69 -24.85
C ASP A 133 -23.84 1.73 -26.15
N LYS A 134 -23.60 2.75 -26.97
CA LYS A 134 -24.24 2.93 -28.28
C LYS A 134 -24.07 1.75 -29.25
N ASN A 135 -23.13 0.84 -28.98
CA ASN A 135 -22.85 -0.34 -29.81
C ASN A 135 -23.39 -1.63 -29.16
N GLY A 136 -24.18 -1.54 -28.09
CA GLY A 136 -24.71 -2.69 -27.35
C GLY A 136 -23.69 -3.41 -26.48
N LYS A 137 -22.50 -2.82 -26.23
CA LYS A 137 -21.46 -3.44 -25.39
C LYS A 137 -21.53 -2.90 -23.96
N PRO A 138 -21.13 -3.69 -22.94
CA PRO A 138 -21.01 -3.19 -21.58
C PRO A 138 -20.11 -1.96 -21.51
N HIS A 139 -20.45 -1.02 -20.62
CA HIS A 139 -19.65 0.18 -20.45
C HIS A 139 -18.22 -0.13 -20.00
N LYS A 140 -17.27 0.69 -20.45
CA LYS A 140 -15.88 0.62 -19.98
C LYS A 140 -15.79 0.99 -18.50
N LEU A 141 -14.87 0.37 -17.77
CA LEU A 141 -14.59 0.74 -16.38
C LEU A 141 -14.07 2.19 -16.27
N ARG A 142 -14.37 2.85 -15.16
CA ARG A 142 -13.73 4.12 -14.74
C ARG A 142 -13.02 3.90 -13.42
N LEU A 143 -11.79 4.40 -13.30
CA LEU A 143 -11.01 4.30 -12.08
C LEU A 143 -11.39 5.41 -11.11
N TYR A 144 -11.53 5.05 -9.84
CA TYR A 144 -11.76 5.96 -8.74
C TYR A 144 -10.76 5.66 -7.62
N SER A 145 -10.12 6.71 -7.10
CA SER A 145 -9.26 6.59 -5.94
C SER A 145 -10.07 6.20 -4.72
N ILE A 146 -9.57 5.25 -3.95
CA ILE A 146 -10.22 4.78 -2.74
C ILE A 146 -10.11 5.88 -1.68
N ALA A 147 -11.24 6.22 -1.06
CA ALA A 147 -11.35 7.27 -0.05
C ALA A 147 -11.24 6.75 1.39
N SER A 148 -11.34 5.44 1.60
CA SER A 148 -11.20 4.75 2.89
C SER A 148 -9.78 4.20 3.10
N SER A 149 -9.38 3.99 4.35
CA SER A 149 -8.20 3.19 4.70
C SER A 149 -8.42 1.72 4.40
N ALA A 150 -7.38 0.88 4.51
CA ALA A 150 -7.44 -0.55 4.21
C ALA A 150 -8.50 -1.30 5.05
N ILE A 151 -8.76 -0.86 6.27
CA ILE A 151 -9.79 -1.45 7.13
C ILE A 151 -11.21 -0.94 6.84
N GLY A 152 -11.38 0.02 5.93
CA GLY A 152 -12.67 0.60 5.57
C GLY A 152 -13.20 1.59 6.60
N ASP A 153 -14.27 2.31 6.26
CA ASP A 153 -14.88 3.31 7.15
C ASP A 153 -15.49 2.69 8.43
N PHE A 154 -15.80 1.38 8.39
CA PHE A 154 -16.34 0.63 9.52
C PHE A 154 -15.27 -0.14 10.33
N GLY A 155 -14.01 -0.12 9.89
CA GLY A 155 -12.90 -0.77 10.60
C GLY A 155 -12.88 -2.30 10.55
N ASP A 156 -13.68 -2.93 9.68
CA ASP A 156 -13.84 -4.38 9.58
C ASP A 156 -13.13 -5.02 8.36
N SER A 157 -12.47 -4.21 7.54
CA SER A 157 -11.84 -4.60 6.26
C SER A 157 -12.81 -5.20 5.24
N LYS A 158 -14.12 -4.98 5.39
CA LYS A 158 -15.17 -5.53 4.51
C LYS A 158 -15.88 -4.46 3.70
N THR A 159 -15.36 -3.25 3.69
CA THR A 159 -15.96 -2.13 2.96
C THR A 159 -14.91 -1.32 2.21
N VAL A 160 -15.35 -0.67 1.13
CA VAL A 160 -14.54 0.27 0.37
C VAL A 160 -15.35 1.52 0.10
N SER A 161 -14.72 2.69 0.25
CA SER A 161 -15.40 3.97 0.07
C SER A 161 -14.83 4.76 -1.10
N LEU A 162 -15.70 5.49 -1.80
CA LEU A 162 -15.34 6.36 -2.92
C LEU A 162 -15.83 7.79 -2.69
N CYS A 163 -15.06 8.75 -3.22
CA CYS A 163 -15.43 10.15 -3.32
C CYS A 163 -15.67 10.49 -4.80
N VAL A 164 -16.93 10.72 -5.19
CA VAL A 164 -17.32 10.86 -6.60
C VAL A 164 -18.00 12.19 -6.83
N LYS A 165 -17.44 12.98 -7.76
CA LYS A 165 -18.09 14.21 -8.26
C LYS A 165 -19.00 13.85 -9.43
N ARG A 166 -20.25 14.33 -9.40
CA ARG A 166 -21.18 14.20 -10.53
C ARG A 166 -20.67 15.03 -11.70
N LEU A 167 -20.35 14.37 -12.81
CA LEU A 167 -19.94 15.04 -14.05
C LEU A 167 -21.18 15.41 -14.88
N VAL A 168 -21.40 16.71 -15.04
CA VAL A 168 -22.37 17.30 -15.96
C VAL A 168 -21.64 18.43 -16.67
N TYR A 169 -21.68 18.43 -17.99
CA TYR A 169 -21.07 19.49 -18.81
C TYR A 169 -21.95 19.79 -20.02
N THR A 170 -21.83 21.00 -20.55
CA THR A 170 -22.50 21.39 -21.79
C THR A 170 -21.53 21.19 -22.95
N ASN A 171 -21.96 20.49 -24.00
CA ASN A 171 -21.14 20.33 -25.21
C ASN A 171 -21.15 21.62 -26.05
N ASP A 172 -20.32 21.68 -27.09
CA ASP A 172 -20.25 22.84 -27.99
C ASP A 172 -21.56 23.11 -28.75
N GLN A 173 -22.48 22.14 -28.77
CA GLN A 173 -23.80 22.21 -29.39
C GLN A 173 -24.88 22.73 -28.42
N GLY A 174 -24.52 23.02 -27.16
CA GLY A 174 -25.44 23.52 -26.14
C GLY A 174 -26.22 22.43 -25.38
N GLU A 175 -25.96 21.15 -25.64
CA GLU A 175 -26.62 20.02 -24.99
C GLU A 175 -25.95 19.67 -23.66
N ILE A 176 -26.77 19.38 -22.66
CA ILE A 176 -26.31 18.96 -21.34
C ILE A 176 -25.97 17.46 -21.37
N VAL A 177 -24.68 17.14 -21.30
CA VAL A 177 -24.17 15.78 -21.29
C VAL A 177 -23.86 15.34 -19.86
N LYS A 178 -24.38 14.16 -19.49
CA LYS A 178 -24.15 13.51 -18.20
C LYS A 178 -23.08 12.44 -18.33
N GLY A 179 -22.06 12.50 -17.47
CA GLY A 179 -21.05 11.44 -17.40
C GLY A 179 -21.67 10.12 -16.92
N VAL A 180 -21.54 9.06 -17.72
CA VAL A 180 -22.22 7.76 -17.47
C VAL A 180 -21.91 7.19 -16.08
N CYS A 181 -20.62 6.95 -15.77
CA CYS A 181 -20.23 6.26 -14.53
C CYS A 181 -20.42 7.14 -13.27
N SER A 182 -20.12 8.44 -13.35
CA SER A 182 -20.30 9.34 -12.21
C SER A 182 -21.77 9.52 -11.85
N ASN A 183 -22.67 9.64 -12.83
CA ASN A 183 -24.10 9.77 -12.54
C ASN A 183 -24.67 8.45 -12.03
N PHE A 184 -24.30 7.31 -12.64
CA PHE A 184 -24.65 5.99 -12.13
C PHE A 184 -24.27 5.84 -10.64
N LEU A 185 -23.03 6.17 -10.27
CA LEU A 185 -22.55 6.07 -8.90
C LEU A 185 -23.28 7.04 -7.95
N CYS A 186 -23.50 8.29 -8.35
CA CYS A 186 -24.19 9.26 -7.51
C CYS A 186 -25.70 8.92 -7.34
N ASP A 187 -26.30 8.21 -8.28
CA ASP A 187 -27.72 7.81 -8.24
C ASP A 187 -27.95 6.44 -7.57
N LEU A 188 -26.88 5.72 -7.19
CA LEU A 188 -26.98 4.42 -6.52
C LEU A 188 -27.73 4.53 -5.19
N LYS A 189 -28.65 3.60 -4.97
CA LYS A 189 -29.39 3.48 -3.71
C LYS A 189 -28.73 2.44 -2.82
N PRO A 190 -28.81 2.59 -1.48
CA PRO A 190 -28.46 1.52 -0.57
C PRO A 190 -29.18 0.22 -0.94
N GLY A 191 -28.42 -0.86 -0.98
CA GLY A 191 -28.90 -2.18 -1.37
C GLY A 191 -28.65 -2.56 -2.83
N SER A 192 -28.34 -1.62 -3.72
CA SER A 192 -28.04 -1.88 -5.14
C SER A 192 -26.66 -2.51 -5.32
N GLU A 193 -26.52 -3.33 -6.37
CA GLU A 193 -25.26 -3.97 -6.73
C GLU A 193 -24.36 -3.04 -7.55
N VAL A 194 -23.05 -3.25 -7.45
CA VAL A 194 -22.04 -2.52 -8.23
C VAL A 194 -20.92 -3.45 -8.67
N LYS A 195 -20.49 -3.33 -9.93
CA LYS A 195 -19.38 -4.12 -10.48
C LYS A 195 -18.05 -3.41 -10.25
N ILE A 196 -17.20 -4.03 -9.44
CA ILE A 196 -15.90 -3.51 -8.99
C ILE A 196 -14.76 -4.33 -9.59
N THR A 197 -13.69 -3.66 -9.97
CA THR A 197 -12.44 -4.23 -10.50
C THR A 197 -11.26 -3.66 -9.74
N GLY A 198 -10.10 -4.33 -9.81
CA GLY A 198 -8.89 -3.94 -9.10
C GLY A 198 -8.56 -4.85 -7.91
N PRO A 199 -7.89 -4.35 -6.86
CA PRO A 199 -7.32 -2.99 -6.72
C PRO A 199 -6.30 -2.64 -7.81
N VAL A 200 -6.03 -1.36 -8.06
CA VAL A 200 -5.09 -0.89 -9.08
C VAL A 200 -4.20 0.21 -8.52
N GLY A 201 -2.97 0.29 -9.00
CA GLY A 201 -2.04 1.37 -8.68
C GLY A 201 -1.06 1.02 -7.56
N LYS A 202 0.17 1.52 -7.71
CA LYS A 202 1.25 1.47 -6.71
C LYS A 202 1.92 2.83 -6.51
N GLU A 203 1.56 3.82 -7.31
CA GLU A 203 2.25 5.11 -7.32
C GLU A 203 1.92 5.95 -6.08
N MET A 204 0.69 5.90 -5.60
CA MET A 204 0.22 6.71 -4.47
C MET A 204 0.28 5.93 -3.15
N LEU A 205 1.15 4.93 -3.01
CA LEU A 205 1.31 4.19 -1.75
C LEU A 205 2.01 5.03 -0.69
N MET A 206 1.66 4.80 0.58
CA MET A 206 2.28 5.48 1.73
C MET A 206 3.77 5.15 1.86
N PRO A 207 4.59 6.07 2.39
CA PRO A 207 5.98 5.77 2.72
C PRO A 207 6.09 4.71 3.83
N LYS A 208 7.15 3.90 3.78
CA LYS A 208 7.46 2.92 4.84
C LYS A 208 7.88 3.60 6.14
N ASP A 209 8.61 4.71 6.02
CA ASP A 209 9.10 5.47 7.17
C ASP A 209 7.94 6.18 7.87
N PRO A 210 7.64 5.83 9.15
CA PRO A 210 6.56 6.46 9.91
C PRO A 210 6.87 7.91 10.31
N ASN A 211 8.13 8.34 10.23
CA ASN A 211 8.56 9.70 10.56
C ASN A 211 8.71 10.59 9.31
N ALA A 212 8.39 10.07 8.12
CA ALA A 212 8.50 10.82 6.89
C ALA A 212 7.49 11.98 6.83
N THR A 213 7.96 13.17 6.43
CA THR A 213 7.07 14.29 6.12
C THR A 213 6.27 14.01 4.86
N VAL A 214 4.97 13.79 4.99
CA VAL A 214 4.06 13.56 3.87
C VAL A 214 3.34 14.85 3.51
N ILE A 215 3.73 15.46 2.39
CA ILE A 215 3.06 16.64 1.82
C ILE A 215 1.99 16.15 0.82
N MET A 216 0.73 16.42 1.13
CA MET A 216 -0.42 16.01 0.32
C MET A 216 -1.02 17.20 -0.42
N LEU A 217 -1.05 17.16 -1.74
CA LEU A 217 -1.59 18.21 -2.61
C LEU A 217 -2.75 17.65 -3.43
N GLY A 218 -3.97 18.15 -3.21
CA GLY A 218 -5.17 17.65 -3.88
C GLY A 218 -6.15 18.74 -4.26
N THR A 219 -6.87 18.53 -5.37
CA THR A 219 -7.96 19.40 -5.83
C THR A 219 -9.23 18.56 -6.01
N GLY A 220 -10.36 19.03 -5.48
CA GLY A 220 -11.65 18.33 -5.57
C GLY A 220 -11.60 16.88 -5.08
N THR A 221 -11.99 15.92 -5.92
CA THR A 221 -11.98 14.47 -5.61
C THR A 221 -10.58 13.88 -5.44
N GLY A 222 -9.52 14.62 -5.81
CA GLY A 222 -8.13 14.25 -5.51
C GLY A 222 -7.83 14.13 -4.01
N ILE A 223 -8.78 14.51 -3.15
CA ILE A 223 -8.75 14.34 -1.71
C ILE A 223 -8.88 12.89 -1.24
N ALA A 224 -9.47 12.00 -2.07
CA ALA A 224 -9.76 10.61 -1.71
C ALA A 224 -8.56 9.82 -1.15
N PRO A 225 -7.41 9.70 -1.85
CA PRO A 225 -6.26 8.95 -1.33
C PRO A 225 -5.68 9.60 -0.06
N PHE A 226 -5.82 10.91 0.12
CA PHE A 226 -5.35 11.59 1.32
C PHE A 226 -6.26 11.36 2.51
N ARG A 227 -7.57 11.25 2.31
CA ARG A 227 -8.49 10.79 3.35
C ARG A 227 -8.11 9.38 3.82
N SER A 228 -7.84 8.48 2.88
CA SER A 228 -7.35 7.12 3.16
C SER A 228 -6.08 7.12 4.01
N PHE A 229 -5.11 7.98 3.68
CA PHE A 229 -3.87 8.14 4.46
C PHE A 229 -4.16 8.66 5.87
N LEU A 230 -4.91 9.76 5.99
CA LEU A 230 -5.19 10.40 7.28
C LEU A 230 -5.94 9.47 8.24
N TRP A 231 -6.86 8.65 7.72
CA TRP A 231 -7.55 7.64 8.52
C TRP A 231 -6.57 6.65 9.15
N LYS A 232 -5.67 6.08 8.36
CA LYS A 232 -4.61 5.19 8.87
C LYS A 232 -3.65 5.90 9.84
N MET A 233 -3.34 7.17 9.61
CA MET A 233 -2.39 7.92 10.43
C MET A 233 -2.95 8.35 11.80
N PHE A 234 -4.22 8.76 11.87
CA PHE A 234 -4.78 9.44 13.05
C PHE A 234 -6.00 8.77 13.66
N PHE A 235 -6.77 8.02 12.87
CA PHE A 235 -8.03 7.43 13.31
C PHE A 235 -7.86 5.95 13.68
N GLU A 236 -6.74 5.36 13.31
CA GLU A 236 -6.43 3.96 13.54
C GLU A 236 -5.22 3.79 14.45
N LYS A 237 -5.24 2.73 15.24
CA LYS A 237 -4.10 2.32 16.07
C LYS A 237 -3.43 1.13 15.39
N HIS A 238 -2.24 1.38 14.87
CA HIS A 238 -1.38 0.36 14.28
C HIS A 238 -0.12 0.21 15.14
N ASP A 239 0.24 -1.02 15.50
CA ASP A 239 1.44 -1.29 16.30
C ASP A 239 2.72 -1.06 15.49
N ASP A 240 2.64 -1.27 14.17
CA ASP A 240 3.72 -1.19 13.19
C ASP A 240 3.87 0.20 12.55
N TYR A 241 2.89 1.10 12.71
CA TYR A 241 2.89 2.41 12.06
C TYR A 241 2.37 3.53 12.98
N LYS A 242 3.28 4.40 13.47
CA LYS A 242 2.94 5.56 14.31
C LYS A 242 3.53 6.85 13.73
N VAL A 243 2.67 7.75 13.26
CA VAL A 243 3.11 9.02 12.70
C VAL A 243 3.52 9.98 13.82
N GLN A 244 4.75 10.49 13.76
CA GLN A 244 5.27 11.46 14.73
C GLN A 244 5.26 12.90 14.21
N ASN A 245 5.39 13.11 12.90
CA ASN A 245 5.46 14.44 12.29
C ASN A 245 4.62 14.52 11.01
N LEU A 246 3.66 15.46 10.94
CA LEU A 246 2.89 15.73 9.72
C LEU A 246 2.77 17.23 9.45
N SER A 247 2.99 17.62 8.19
CA SER A 247 2.72 18.97 7.70
C SER A 247 1.72 18.90 6.55
N LEU A 248 0.47 19.28 6.81
CA LEU A 248 -0.60 19.34 5.81
C LEU A 248 -0.75 20.76 5.27
N ILE A 249 -0.45 20.98 3.99
CA ILE A 249 -0.72 22.24 3.29
C ILE A 249 -1.86 21.99 2.32
N MET A 250 -3.06 22.48 2.65
CA MET A 250 -4.24 22.39 1.78
C MET A 250 -4.64 23.78 1.29
N HIS A 251 -4.66 23.98 -0.02
CA HIS A 251 -5.16 25.23 -0.60
C HIS A 251 -6.68 25.26 -0.48
N ARG A 252 -7.20 26.21 0.30
CA ARG A 252 -8.63 26.37 0.57
C ARG A 252 -9.36 26.80 -0.70
N LEU A 253 -10.13 25.90 -1.29
CA LEU A 253 -11.25 26.24 -2.17
C LEU A 253 -12.53 26.20 -1.34
N SER A 254 -13.50 27.06 -1.64
CA SER A 254 -14.71 27.29 -0.84
C SER A 254 -15.58 26.05 -0.55
N TYR A 255 -15.31 24.92 -1.21
CA TYR A 255 -16.02 23.65 -1.08
C TYR A 255 -15.08 22.56 -0.54
N VAL A 256 -14.90 22.54 0.79
CA VAL A 256 -14.00 21.57 1.44
C VAL A 256 -14.75 20.27 1.68
N LEU A 257 -14.40 19.25 0.88
CA LEU A 257 -14.87 17.88 1.09
C LEU A 257 -14.27 17.32 2.40
N TYR A 258 -15.08 16.63 3.19
CA TYR A 258 -14.70 16.06 4.51
C TYR A 258 -14.13 17.08 5.51
N ASN A 259 -14.61 18.33 5.50
CA ASN A 259 -14.09 19.42 6.34
C ASN A 259 -13.96 19.04 7.81
N VAL A 260 -14.91 18.29 8.36
CA VAL A 260 -14.90 17.82 9.76
C VAL A 260 -13.73 16.88 10.02
N ASP A 261 -13.58 15.81 9.23
CA ASP A 261 -12.48 14.85 9.36
C ASP A 261 -11.12 15.56 9.27
N TYR A 262 -10.98 16.48 8.31
CA TYR A 262 -9.76 17.26 8.13
C TYR A 262 -9.47 18.18 9.33
N ARG A 263 -10.47 18.92 9.83
CA ARG A 263 -10.30 19.74 11.03
C ARG A 263 -9.89 18.92 12.23
N MET A 264 -10.48 17.75 12.41
CA MET A 264 -10.14 16.86 13.52
C MET A 264 -8.71 16.32 13.39
N SER A 265 -8.28 15.91 12.18
CA SER A 265 -6.90 15.51 11.94
C SER A 265 -5.89 16.63 12.20
N LEU A 266 -6.21 17.87 11.81
CA LEU A 266 -5.37 19.05 12.09
C LEU A 266 -5.31 19.35 13.59
N GLN A 267 -6.41 19.15 14.32
CA GLN A 267 -6.45 19.34 15.77
C GLN A 267 -5.64 18.27 16.49
N ILE A 268 -5.78 16.99 16.11
CA ILE A 268 -4.97 15.88 16.64
C ILE A 268 -3.48 16.12 16.35
N SER A 269 -3.15 16.52 15.11
CA SER A 269 -1.76 16.82 14.74
C SER A 269 -1.16 17.96 15.56
N LYS A 270 -1.95 18.98 15.94
CA LYS A 270 -1.48 20.06 16.83
C LYS A 270 -1.35 19.65 18.30
N SER A 271 -1.99 18.56 18.72
CA SER A 271 -1.86 18.02 20.08
C SER A 271 -0.69 17.07 20.25
N ILE A 272 -0.09 16.60 19.14
CA ILE A 272 1.06 15.68 19.14
C ILE A 272 2.40 16.45 19.11
N VAL A 273 2.40 17.70 18.66
CA VAL A 273 3.55 18.64 18.69
C VAL A 273 3.51 19.48 19.97
#